data_AF-A0A4R1Y882-F1
#
_entry.id   AF-A0A4R1Y882-F1
#
_cell.length_a   1.000
_cell.length_b   1.000
_cell.length_c   1.000
_cell.angle_alpha   90.00
_cell.angle_beta   90.00
_cell.angle_gamma   90.00
#
_symmetry.space_group_name_H-M   'P 1'
#
loop_
_entity.id
_entity.type
_entity.pdbx_description
1 polymer ?
#
loop_
_entity_poly.entity_id
_entity_poly.type
_entity_poly.pdbx_seq_one_letter_code
_entity_poly.pdbx_strand_id
1 'polypeptide(L)'
;MNSGSRKDLHDRGSKGAPVIEGASRIGQFGDSLLEGDALVGTMLDALKQLGAEEDTIVVVASDNGPDGPGASRFGADMPDMGASGPCRGALGEVSEGAIRAAAMIRWPQRIKPRSLYAMFSIMDFFPTLAHIAGGKIPDNRPIDCVDQSKLLLGEDDNGARQHLLTFVRSELVAVRWKQFRAYFADVAPGRSGAGGAILMGGVGASAAPMNGYPRYSTSRPTRNRSTISAQCTTGF
;
A
#
# COMPACT_ATOMS: atom_id res chain seq x y z
N MET A 1 35.88 32.16 -7.10
CA MET A 1 36.76 31.99 -5.92
C MET A 1 35.84 31.93 -4.71
N ASN A 2 35.56 30.85 -3.98
CA ASN A 2 36.06 29.46 -3.85
C ASN A 2 34.80 28.57 -3.77
N SER A 3 34.65 27.49 -4.54
CA SER A 3 35.16 26.14 -4.24
C SER A 3 34.88 25.66 -2.80
N GLY A 4 33.60 25.52 -2.45
CA GLY A 4 33.17 24.63 -1.36
C GLY A 4 32.88 23.26 -1.95
N SER A 5 33.81 22.33 -1.78
CA SER A 5 33.74 20.96 -2.26
C SER A 5 32.44 20.26 -1.85
N ARG A 6 31.81 19.55 -2.79
CA ARG A 6 30.92 18.42 -2.51
C ARG A 6 31.68 17.48 -1.58
N LYS A 7 31.48 17.62 -0.28
CA LYS A 7 32.06 16.71 0.70
C LYS A 7 31.24 15.43 0.68
N ASP A 8 31.87 14.41 0.13
CA ASP A 8 31.99 13.09 0.73
C ASP A 8 30.69 12.29 0.84
N LEU A 9 30.24 11.79 -0.33
CA LEU A 9 29.33 10.63 -0.49
C LEU A 9 29.96 9.29 -0.03
N HIS A 10 31.04 9.34 0.74
CA HIS A 10 31.88 8.20 1.10
C HIS A 10 32.41 8.34 2.52
N ASP A 11 31.53 8.31 3.51
CA ASP A 11 31.90 7.75 4.80
C ASP A 11 31.37 6.31 4.86
N ARG A 12 32.23 5.36 4.47
CA ARG A 12 31.98 3.93 4.66
C ARG A 12 32.34 3.55 6.09
N GLY A 13 31.61 4.11 7.05
CA GLY A 13 31.67 3.74 8.46
C GLY A 13 30.83 2.50 8.74
N SER A 14 31.47 1.34 8.92
CA SER A 14 30.93 0.09 9.50
C SER A 14 29.53 -0.40 9.04
N LYS A 15 29.51 -1.34 8.07
CA LYS A 15 28.38 -2.28 7.77
C LYS A 15 26.97 -1.79 8.16
N GLY A 16 26.51 -0.72 7.52
CA GLY A 16 25.17 -0.13 7.64
C GLY A 16 24.82 0.63 6.37
N ALA A 17 23.54 0.97 6.20
CA ALA A 17 23.04 1.77 5.08
C ALA A 17 23.83 3.08 4.90
N PRO A 18 24.00 3.60 3.68
CA PRO A 18 24.50 4.96 3.50
C PRO A 18 23.47 5.95 4.05
N VAL A 19 23.86 6.79 5.00
CA VAL A 19 23.04 7.94 5.40
C VAL A 19 23.05 8.94 4.25
N ILE A 20 21.87 9.25 3.72
CA ILE A 20 21.68 10.20 2.62
C ILE A 20 21.04 11.46 3.20
N GLU A 21 21.63 12.62 2.97
CA GLU A 21 21.11 13.91 3.43
C GLU A 21 21.22 14.96 2.32
N GLY A 22 20.11 15.63 2.02
CA GLY A 22 20.03 16.70 1.03
C GLY A 22 20.23 16.25 -0.42
N ALA A 23 20.15 14.95 -0.71
CA ALA A 23 20.35 14.41 -2.06
C ALA A 23 19.04 14.39 -2.86
N SER A 24 17.91 14.27 -2.17
CA SER A 24 16.59 14.23 -2.77
C SER A 24 16.04 15.62 -3.07
N ARG A 25 15.18 15.68 -4.09
CA ARG A 25 14.43 16.89 -4.48
C ARG A 25 13.16 17.12 -3.64
N ILE A 26 12.81 16.18 -2.76
CA ILE A 26 11.62 16.23 -1.91
C ILE A 26 12.01 16.15 -0.42
N GLY A 27 13.19 16.66 -0.07
CA GLY A 27 13.68 16.77 1.30
C GLY A 27 13.83 15.44 2.04
N GLN A 28 13.65 15.46 3.37
CA GLN A 28 14.08 14.38 4.28
C GLN A 28 13.36 13.05 4.02
N PHE A 29 12.08 13.11 3.67
CA PHE A 29 11.33 11.92 3.28
C PHE A 29 11.90 11.29 2.01
N GLY A 30 12.27 12.13 1.04
CA GLY A 30 12.92 11.66 -0.17
C GLY A 30 14.29 11.06 0.06
N ASP A 31 15.07 11.65 0.97
CA ASP A 31 16.36 11.10 1.37
C ASP A 31 16.18 9.72 2.04
N SER A 32 15.18 9.58 2.91
CA SER A 32 14.82 8.30 3.53
C SER A 32 14.41 7.24 2.50
N LEU A 33 13.69 7.64 1.44
CA LEU A 33 13.36 6.74 0.33
C LEU A 33 14.60 6.31 -0.46
N LEU A 34 15.55 7.22 -0.71
CA LEU A 34 16.81 6.90 -1.39
C LEU A 34 17.67 5.94 -0.55
N GLU A 35 17.70 6.12 0.77
CA GLU A 35 18.40 5.21 1.67
C GLU A 35 17.77 3.82 1.66
N GLY A 36 16.44 3.74 1.72
CA GLY A 36 15.70 2.48 1.58
C GLY A 36 15.97 1.76 0.25
N ASP A 37 16.01 2.51 -0.87
CA ASP A 37 16.34 1.97 -2.19
C ASP A 37 17.77 1.41 -2.23
N ALA A 38 18.75 2.15 -1.70
CA ALA A 38 20.14 1.72 -1.63
C ALA A 38 20.32 0.46 -0.75
N LEU A 39 19.54 0.35 0.32
CA LEU A 39 19.50 -0.85 1.18
C LEU A 39 18.97 -2.07 0.44
N VAL A 40 17.88 -1.92 -0.30
CA VAL A 40 17.36 -3.01 -1.16
C VAL A 40 18.41 -3.41 -2.18
N GLY A 41 19.09 -2.46 -2.82
CA GLY A 41 20.21 -2.72 -3.73
C GLY A 41 21.31 -3.56 -3.08
N THR A 42 21.72 -3.20 -1.86
CA THR A 42 22.72 -3.93 -1.08
C THR A 42 22.28 -5.37 -0.79
N MET A 43 21.01 -5.58 -0.44
CA MET A 43 20.45 -6.93 -0.24
C MET A 43 20.48 -7.75 -1.54
N LEU A 44 20.12 -7.15 -2.67
CA LEU A 44 20.14 -7.82 -3.98
C LEU A 44 21.56 -8.20 -4.40
N ASP A 45 22.54 -7.31 -4.18
CA ASP A 45 23.95 -7.60 -4.46
C ASP A 45 24.47 -8.74 -3.59
N ALA A 46 24.09 -8.78 -2.31
CA ALA A 46 24.45 -9.88 -1.41
C ALA A 46 23.86 -11.22 -1.88
N LEU A 47 22.58 -11.25 -2.27
CA LEU A 47 21.94 -12.45 -2.82
C LEU A 47 22.65 -12.95 -4.09
N LYS A 48 23.07 -12.02 -4.96
CA LYS A 48 23.84 -12.35 -6.17
C LYS A 48 25.23 -12.90 -5.85
N GLN A 49 25.95 -12.29 -4.91
CA GLN A 49 27.27 -12.77 -4.48
C GLN A 49 27.22 -14.16 -3.85
N LEU A 50 26.13 -14.48 -3.14
CA LEU A 50 25.89 -15.80 -2.56
C LEU A 50 25.42 -16.84 -3.60
N GLY A 51 25.13 -16.43 -4.84
CA GLY A 51 24.55 -17.31 -5.86
C GLY A 51 23.12 -17.78 -5.54
N ALA A 52 22.43 -17.10 -4.62
CA ALA A 52 21.10 -17.48 -4.13
C ALA A 52 19.95 -16.72 -4.82
N GLU A 53 20.25 -15.83 -5.77
CA GLU A 53 19.23 -14.93 -6.32
C GLU A 53 18.10 -15.67 -7.04
N GLU A 54 18.37 -16.78 -7.73
CA GLU A 54 17.38 -17.55 -8.49
C GLU A 54 16.47 -18.39 -7.59
N ASP A 55 16.88 -18.64 -6.35
CA ASP A 55 16.13 -19.39 -5.33
C ASP A 55 15.55 -18.47 -4.24
N THR A 56 15.61 -17.15 -4.45
CA THR A 56 15.11 -16.17 -3.48
C THR A 56 14.00 -15.31 -4.09
N ILE A 57 12.86 -15.27 -3.40
CA ILE A 57 11.79 -14.30 -3.69
C ILE A 57 12.03 -13.06 -2.84
N VAL A 58 12.11 -11.90 -3.48
CA VAL A 58 12.21 -10.60 -2.81
C VAL A 58 10.91 -9.85 -3.01
N VAL A 59 10.30 -9.39 -1.92
CA VAL A 59 9.10 -8.56 -1.91
C VAL A 59 9.43 -7.23 -1.24
N VAL A 60 9.12 -6.13 -1.92
CA VAL A 60 9.15 -4.78 -1.35
C VAL A 60 7.73 -4.24 -1.43
N ALA A 61 7.12 -3.96 -0.28
CA ALA A 61 5.74 -3.47 -0.22
C ALA A 61 5.56 -2.50 0.95
N SER A 62 4.61 -1.57 0.80
CA SER A 62 4.10 -0.78 1.91
C SER A 62 2.93 -1.50 2.58
N ASP A 63 2.77 -1.33 3.88
CA ASP A 63 1.64 -1.87 4.65
C ASP A 63 0.38 -1.02 4.47
N ASN A 64 0.54 0.29 4.30
CA ASN A 64 -0.55 1.24 4.09
C ASN A 64 -0.16 2.42 3.15
N GLY A 65 -1.12 3.30 2.86
CA GLY A 65 -0.91 4.54 2.10
C GLY A 65 -0.14 5.60 2.91
N PRO A 66 0.21 6.75 2.33
CA PRO A 66 0.98 7.74 3.07
C PRO A 66 0.18 8.33 4.23
N ASP A 67 0.86 8.88 5.22
CA ASP A 67 0.23 9.74 6.21
C ASP A 67 -0.46 10.93 5.54
N GLY A 68 -1.70 11.20 5.93
CA GLY A 68 -2.48 12.30 5.38
C GLY A 68 -2.04 13.66 5.90
N PRO A 69 -2.50 14.76 5.28
CA PRO A 69 -2.24 16.13 5.75
C PRO A 69 -2.84 16.44 7.14
N GLY A 70 -3.51 15.49 7.79
CA GLY A 70 -3.87 15.58 9.21
C GLY A 70 -2.68 15.39 10.15
N ALA A 71 -1.65 14.67 9.73
CA ALA A 71 -0.44 14.41 10.52
C ALA A 71 0.40 15.68 10.73
N SER A 72 0.41 16.61 9.77
CA SER A 72 1.12 17.89 9.88
C SER A 72 0.59 18.78 11.02
N ARG A 73 -0.62 18.54 11.53
CA ARG A 73 -1.21 19.31 12.64
C ARG A 73 -0.72 18.89 14.03
N PHE A 74 0.11 17.86 14.11
CA PHE A 74 0.66 17.33 15.38
C PHE A 74 2.07 17.83 15.70
N GLY A 75 2.57 18.83 14.99
CA GLY A 75 3.97 19.26 15.12
C GLY A 75 4.97 18.24 14.55
N ALA A 76 4.48 17.18 13.91
CA ALA A 76 5.21 16.46 12.87
C ALA A 76 5.11 17.29 11.58
N ASP A 77 5.61 18.52 11.62
CA ASP A 77 5.94 19.33 10.45
C ASP A 77 7.05 18.60 9.70
N MET A 78 6.71 17.46 9.11
CA MET A 78 7.46 16.85 8.04
C MET A 78 6.97 17.58 6.79
N PRO A 79 7.67 18.63 6.31
CA PRO A 79 7.31 19.28 5.05
C PRO A 79 7.29 18.29 3.88
N ASP A 80 7.90 17.12 4.09
CA ASP A 80 8.11 16.06 3.13
C ASP A 80 7.38 14.80 3.60
N MET A 81 6.27 14.45 2.95
CA MET A 81 5.48 13.24 3.25
C MET A 81 5.27 12.43 1.96
N GLY A 82 4.89 11.16 2.13
CA GLY A 82 4.50 10.31 1.01
C GLY A 82 3.28 10.83 0.25
N ALA A 83 3.11 10.36 -0.98
CA ALA A 83 1.98 10.75 -1.83
C ALA A 83 1.16 9.52 -2.25
N SER A 84 -0.16 9.63 -2.20
CA SER A 84 -1.09 8.59 -2.67
C SER A 84 -1.18 8.49 -4.20
N GLY A 85 -0.30 9.24 -4.88
CA GLY A 85 -0.31 9.42 -6.33
C GLY A 85 -1.68 9.89 -6.82
N PRO A 86 -2.29 9.19 -7.81
CA PRO A 86 -3.59 9.57 -8.34
C PRO A 86 -4.77 9.07 -7.49
N CYS A 87 -4.51 8.30 -6.43
CA CYS A 87 -5.56 7.73 -5.58
C CYS A 87 -6.01 8.73 -4.51
N ARG A 88 -7.31 8.74 -4.22
CA ARG A 88 -7.90 9.63 -3.21
C ARG A 88 -7.58 9.15 -1.79
N GLY A 89 -7.27 10.10 -0.90
CA GLY A 89 -7.15 9.90 0.55
C GLY A 89 -5.81 9.32 0.97
N ALA A 90 -5.65 9.12 2.27
CA ALA A 90 -4.39 8.78 2.93
C ALA A 90 -4.67 7.94 4.18
N LEU A 91 -3.64 7.47 4.88
CA LEU A 91 -3.77 6.69 6.11
C LEU A 91 -4.78 7.34 7.07
N GLY A 92 -5.69 6.52 7.60
CA GLY A 92 -6.83 6.96 8.41
C GLY A 92 -8.16 7.08 7.65
N GLU A 93 -8.14 6.94 6.32
CA GLU A 93 -9.33 6.73 5.48
C GLU A 93 -9.43 5.26 5.00
N VAL A 94 -10.51 4.95 4.28
CA VAL A 94 -10.75 3.63 3.63
C VAL A 94 -10.75 3.71 2.11
N SER A 95 -10.36 4.86 1.60
CA SER A 95 -10.26 5.16 0.18
C SER A 95 -9.03 4.48 -0.44
N GLU A 96 -8.98 4.43 -1.77
CA GLU A 96 -7.88 3.75 -2.48
C GLU A 96 -6.50 4.30 -2.09
N GLY A 97 -6.33 5.59 -1.82
CA GLY A 97 -5.04 6.15 -1.42
C GLY A 97 -4.60 5.78 -0.01
N ALA A 98 -5.49 5.26 0.83
CA ALA A 98 -5.17 4.79 2.18
C ALA A 98 -4.79 3.30 2.21
N ILE A 99 -5.39 2.51 1.32
CA ILE A 99 -5.32 1.04 1.35
C ILE A 99 -4.60 0.42 0.14
N ARG A 100 -4.44 1.16 -0.96
CA ARG A 100 -3.66 0.71 -2.12
C ARG A 100 -2.21 1.15 -1.92
N ALA A 101 -1.36 0.19 -1.62
CA ALA A 101 0.07 0.36 -1.41
C ALA A 101 0.89 0.00 -2.67
N ALA A 102 2.11 0.51 -2.73
CA ALA A 102 3.11 0.01 -3.68
C ALA A 102 3.54 -1.40 -3.27
N ALA A 103 3.69 -2.28 -4.24
CA ALA A 103 4.25 -3.61 -4.06
C ALA A 103 5.04 -4.02 -5.31
N MET A 104 6.25 -4.51 -5.10
CA MET A 104 7.14 -5.07 -6.11
C MET A 104 7.57 -6.45 -5.64
N ILE A 105 7.58 -7.39 -6.57
CA ILE A 105 8.02 -8.76 -6.32
C ILE A 105 9.03 -9.17 -7.39
N ARG A 106 10.12 -9.79 -6.97
CA ARG A 106 11.19 -10.26 -7.84
C ARG A 106 11.50 -11.71 -7.50
N TRP A 107 11.50 -12.56 -8.52
CA TRP A 107 12.05 -13.91 -8.47
C TRP A 107 12.63 -14.23 -9.86
N PRO A 108 13.96 -14.12 -10.04
CA PRO A 108 14.60 -14.35 -11.34
C PRO A 108 14.21 -15.70 -11.96
N GLN A 109 14.08 -15.73 -13.28
CA GLN A 109 13.68 -16.91 -14.10
C GLN A 109 12.27 -17.49 -13.83
N ARG A 110 11.64 -17.16 -12.70
CA ARG A 110 10.29 -17.62 -12.34
C ARG A 110 9.22 -16.58 -12.60
N ILE A 111 9.49 -15.32 -12.26
CA ILE A 111 8.57 -14.19 -12.47
C ILE A 111 9.13 -13.32 -13.59
N LYS A 112 8.39 -13.20 -14.70
CA LYS A 112 8.76 -12.34 -15.83
C LYS A 112 8.58 -10.86 -15.46
N PRO A 113 9.49 -9.94 -15.86
CA PRO A 113 9.30 -8.50 -15.67
C PRO A 113 8.03 -8.00 -16.37
N ARG A 114 7.09 -7.44 -15.60
CA ARG A 114 5.79 -6.95 -16.11
C ARG A 114 5.08 -6.08 -15.07
N SER A 115 4.04 -5.38 -15.52
CA SER A 115 3.04 -4.75 -14.65
C SER A 115 1.72 -5.52 -14.74
N LEU A 116 0.98 -5.60 -13.63
CA LEU A 116 -0.29 -6.31 -13.53
C LEU A 116 -1.37 -5.41 -12.93
N TYR A 117 -2.62 -5.62 -13.36
CA TYR A 117 -3.80 -4.95 -12.83
C TYR A 117 -4.70 -5.86 -11.98
N ALA A 118 -4.33 -7.14 -11.86
CA ALA A 118 -4.99 -8.10 -10.98
C ALA A 118 -5.05 -7.58 -9.54
N MET A 119 -6.13 -7.93 -8.83
CA MET A 119 -6.23 -7.58 -7.42
C MET A 119 -5.29 -8.48 -6.61
N PHE A 120 -4.47 -7.87 -5.75
CA PHE A 120 -3.59 -8.56 -4.83
C PHE A 120 -3.70 -7.90 -3.45
N SER A 121 -3.85 -8.69 -2.39
CA SER A 121 -3.84 -8.23 -1.00
C SER A 121 -2.54 -8.63 -0.32
N ILE A 122 -2.05 -7.85 0.64
CA ILE A 122 -0.92 -8.27 1.49
C ILE A 122 -1.18 -9.62 2.17
N MET A 123 -2.45 -9.94 2.46
CA MET A 123 -2.86 -11.23 3.02
C MET A 123 -2.59 -12.41 2.08
N ASP A 124 -2.57 -12.18 0.76
CA ASP A 124 -2.36 -13.22 -0.25
C ASP A 124 -0.93 -13.76 -0.24
N PHE A 125 0.04 -13.01 0.32
CA PHE A 125 1.40 -13.50 0.47
C PHE A 125 1.45 -14.78 1.32
N PHE A 126 0.61 -14.91 2.34
CA PHE A 126 0.61 -16.09 3.20
C PHE A 126 0.39 -17.40 2.43
N PRO A 127 -0.78 -17.61 1.77
CA PRO A 127 -1.01 -18.86 1.05
C PRO A 127 -0.14 -19.00 -0.20
N THR A 128 0.18 -17.90 -0.86
CA THR A 128 0.99 -17.92 -2.08
C THR A 128 2.42 -18.40 -1.81
N LEU A 129 3.08 -17.81 -0.82
CA LEU A 129 4.46 -18.18 -0.46
C LEU A 129 4.50 -19.56 0.19
N ALA A 130 3.50 -19.91 1.01
CA ALA A 130 3.40 -21.25 1.58
C ALA A 130 3.25 -22.31 0.49
N HIS A 131 2.38 -22.11 -0.52
CA HIS A 131 2.26 -23.04 -1.65
C HIS A 131 3.59 -23.15 -2.40
N ILE A 132 4.23 -22.03 -2.75
CA ILE A 132 5.52 -22.02 -3.45
C ILE A 132 6.59 -22.82 -2.67
N ALA A 133 6.61 -22.71 -1.33
CA ALA A 133 7.53 -23.43 -0.46
C ALA A 133 7.12 -24.89 -0.16
N GLY A 134 6.03 -25.40 -0.74
CA GLY A 134 5.50 -26.74 -0.45
C GLY A 134 4.84 -26.89 0.93
N GLY A 135 4.53 -25.77 1.59
CA GLY A 135 3.84 -25.70 2.87
C GLY A 135 2.34 -26.00 2.76
N LYS A 136 1.71 -26.24 3.91
CA LYS A 136 0.27 -26.50 4.02
C LYS A 136 -0.45 -25.33 4.64
N ILE A 137 -1.61 -24.99 4.08
CA ILE A 137 -2.52 -23.98 4.64
C ILE A 137 -3.46 -24.66 5.63
N PRO A 138 -3.72 -24.08 6.81
CA PRO A 138 -4.72 -24.61 7.73
C PRO A 138 -6.10 -24.70 7.07
N ASP A 139 -6.76 -25.85 7.24
CA ASP A 139 -8.12 -26.15 6.74
C ASP A 139 -9.17 -26.13 7.87
N ASN A 140 -8.75 -25.93 9.12
CA ASN A 140 -9.59 -25.94 10.31
C ASN A 140 -10.14 -24.57 10.72
N ARG A 141 -10.03 -23.56 9.86
CA ARG A 141 -10.54 -22.21 10.09
C ARG A 141 -10.78 -21.48 8.76
N PRO A 142 -11.65 -20.45 8.73
CA PRO A 142 -11.75 -19.57 7.57
C PRO A 142 -10.41 -18.90 7.25
N ILE A 143 -10.09 -18.80 5.97
CA ILE A 143 -8.89 -18.12 5.46
C ILE A 143 -9.34 -17.10 4.41
N ASP A 144 -9.18 -15.80 4.71
CA ASP A 144 -9.53 -14.70 3.79
C ASP A 144 -8.48 -14.49 2.68
N CYS A 145 -7.31 -15.12 2.86
CA CYS A 145 -6.19 -15.06 1.95
C CYS A 145 -6.46 -15.90 0.69
N VAL A 146 -5.97 -15.44 -0.46
CA VAL A 146 -6.11 -16.17 -1.73
C VAL A 146 -4.73 -16.53 -2.26
N ASP A 147 -4.55 -17.78 -2.68
CA ASP A 147 -3.32 -18.19 -3.39
C ASP A 147 -3.25 -17.54 -4.78
N GLN A 148 -2.19 -16.79 -5.02
CA GLN A 148 -1.91 -16.04 -6.23
C GLN A 148 -0.68 -16.58 -6.97
N SER A 149 -0.23 -17.81 -6.67
CA SER A 149 0.92 -18.45 -7.30
C SER A 149 0.83 -18.43 -8.84
N LYS A 150 -0.35 -18.79 -9.39
CA LYS A 150 -0.63 -18.73 -10.84
C LYS A 150 -0.48 -17.33 -11.45
N LEU A 151 -0.85 -16.30 -10.69
CA LEU A 151 -0.67 -14.90 -11.12
C LEU A 151 0.82 -14.54 -11.18
N LEU A 152 1.57 -14.88 -10.12
CA LEU A 152 3.00 -14.57 -10.04
C LEU A 152 3.81 -15.31 -11.11
N LEU A 153 3.50 -16.59 -11.34
CA LEU A 153 4.19 -17.46 -12.31
C LEU A 153 3.74 -17.21 -13.76
N GLY A 154 2.77 -16.31 -13.98
CA GLY A 154 2.31 -15.93 -15.32
C GLY A 154 1.43 -16.96 -16.01
N GLU A 155 0.75 -17.80 -15.24
CA GLU A 155 -0.24 -18.78 -15.72
C GLU A 155 -1.64 -18.16 -15.86
N ASP A 156 -1.99 -17.17 -15.03
CA ASP A 156 -3.25 -16.41 -15.12
C ASP A 156 -3.08 -14.94 -14.74
N ASP A 157 -3.21 -14.06 -15.72
CA ASP A 157 -3.04 -12.62 -15.56
C ASP A 157 -4.18 -11.92 -14.80
N ASN A 158 -5.32 -12.58 -14.62
CA ASN A 158 -6.47 -12.00 -13.91
C ASN A 158 -6.32 -12.13 -12.39
N GLY A 159 -5.57 -13.13 -11.93
CA GLY A 159 -5.45 -13.50 -10.52
C GLY A 159 -6.73 -14.11 -9.95
N ALA A 160 -6.58 -14.83 -8.84
CA ALA A 160 -7.69 -15.53 -8.22
C ALA A 160 -8.56 -14.61 -7.35
N ARG A 161 -8.00 -13.50 -6.82
CA ARG A 161 -8.76 -12.58 -5.95
C ARG A 161 -9.74 -11.71 -6.74
N GLN A 162 -11.02 -11.86 -6.41
CA GLN A 162 -12.10 -11.08 -7.02
C GLN A 162 -12.63 -9.96 -6.13
N HIS A 163 -12.38 -10.02 -4.83
CA HIS A 163 -12.91 -9.06 -3.86
C HIS A 163 -11.91 -8.73 -2.74
N LEU A 164 -12.14 -7.59 -2.09
CA LEU A 164 -11.41 -7.16 -0.91
C LEU A 164 -12.41 -6.54 0.08
N LEU A 165 -12.45 -7.11 1.29
CA LEU A 165 -13.19 -6.57 2.41
C LEU A 165 -12.30 -5.56 3.14
N THR A 166 -12.85 -4.41 3.51
CA THR A 166 -12.14 -3.38 4.28
C THR A 166 -12.86 -3.14 5.58
N PHE A 167 -12.14 -3.34 6.68
CA PHE A 167 -12.66 -3.19 8.03
C PHE A 167 -12.05 -1.98 8.71
N VAL A 168 -12.83 -1.35 9.58
CA VAL A 168 -12.34 -0.42 10.61
C VAL A 168 -12.82 -0.97 11.94
N ARG A 169 -11.87 -1.42 12.77
CA ARG A 169 -12.17 -2.21 13.98
C ARG A 169 -13.01 -3.44 13.61
N SER A 170 -14.19 -3.60 14.16
CA SER A 170 -15.13 -4.70 13.90
C SER A 170 -16.11 -4.42 12.76
N GLU A 171 -16.08 -3.23 12.15
CA GLU A 171 -17.09 -2.80 11.18
C GLU A 171 -16.60 -3.03 9.74
N LEU A 172 -17.44 -3.67 8.91
CA LEU A 172 -17.22 -3.75 7.48
C LEU A 172 -17.64 -2.43 6.81
N VAL A 173 -16.67 -1.62 6.42
CA VAL A 173 -16.91 -0.24 5.97
C VAL A 173 -16.84 -0.08 4.45
N ALA A 174 -16.14 -0.98 3.76
CA ALA A 174 -16.14 -1.02 2.31
C ALA A 174 -15.89 -2.42 1.77
N VAL A 175 -16.43 -2.68 0.58
CA VAL A 175 -16.17 -3.89 -0.19
C VAL A 175 -15.78 -3.50 -1.60
N ARG A 176 -14.67 -4.04 -2.08
CA ARG A 176 -14.30 -4.00 -3.49
C ARG A 176 -14.65 -5.33 -4.13
N TRP A 177 -15.31 -5.30 -5.27
CA TRP A 177 -15.52 -6.41 -6.18
C TRP A 177 -14.98 -6.01 -7.55
N LYS A 178 -13.92 -6.67 -8.02
CA LYS A 178 -13.22 -6.35 -9.27
C LYS A 178 -12.95 -4.84 -9.40
N GLN A 179 -13.55 -4.18 -10.39
CA GLN A 179 -13.44 -2.76 -10.64
C GLN A 179 -14.38 -1.88 -9.82
N PHE A 180 -15.31 -2.44 -9.07
CA PHE A 180 -16.29 -1.70 -8.28
C PHE A 180 -15.92 -1.70 -6.80
N ARG A 181 -16.13 -0.58 -6.13
CA ARG A 181 -15.98 -0.46 -4.69
C ARG A 181 -17.19 0.23 -4.10
N ALA A 182 -17.84 -0.41 -3.14
CA ALA A 182 -18.94 0.13 -2.36
C ALA A 182 -18.43 0.54 -0.97
N TYR A 183 -18.83 1.71 -0.51
CA TYR A 183 -18.62 2.19 0.85
C TYR A 183 -19.96 2.17 1.59
N PHE A 184 -19.99 1.55 2.76
CA PHE A 184 -21.18 1.40 3.59
C PHE A 184 -21.19 2.35 4.79
N ALA A 185 -20.02 2.83 5.18
CA ALA A 185 -19.84 3.81 6.22
C ALA A 185 -19.03 5.00 5.72
N ASP A 186 -19.33 6.17 6.26
CA ASP A 186 -18.46 7.32 6.12
C ASP A 186 -17.34 7.18 7.14
N VAL A 187 -16.13 6.97 6.63
CA VAL A 187 -14.93 6.90 7.45
C VAL A 187 -14.14 8.17 7.17
N ALA A 188 -14.17 9.07 8.15
CA ALA A 188 -13.30 10.24 8.19
C ALA A 188 -12.20 10.00 9.23
N PRO A 189 -11.02 10.64 9.08
CA PRO A 189 -10.05 10.71 10.16
C PRO A 189 -10.66 11.36 11.42
N GLY A 190 -11.04 10.53 12.40
CA GLY A 190 -11.44 10.91 13.77
C GLY A 190 -12.77 11.70 13.93
N ARG A 191 -13.85 10.99 14.29
CA ARG A 191 -15.01 11.53 15.03
C ARG A 191 -15.40 10.57 16.17
N SER A 192 -14.70 10.60 17.30
CA SER A 192 -15.15 9.93 18.54
C SER A 192 -14.70 10.70 19.79
N GLY A 193 -15.61 11.40 20.47
CA GLY A 193 -15.39 12.10 21.75
C GLY A 193 -15.99 13.51 21.79
N ALA A 194 -16.58 13.92 22.93
CA ALA A 194 -17.44 15.10 23.11
C ALA A 194 -16.79 16.41 22.60
N GLY A 195 -17.18 16.84 21.40
CA GLY A 195 -16.52 17.94 20.67
C GLY A 195 -15.71 17.40 19.50
N GLY A 196 -16.40 16.78 18.54
CA GLY A 196 -15.74 16.11 17.42
C GLY A 196 -14.87 17.05 16.60
N ALA A 197 -13.60 16.69 16.42
CA ALA A 197 -12.84 16.75 15.17
C ALA A 197 -11.39 16.37 15.44
N ILE A 198 -10.84 15.52 14.56
CA ILE A 198 -9.41 15.19 14.42
C ILE A 198 -8.99 14.20 15.53
N LEU A 199 -8.12 13.22 15.23
CA LEU A 199 -6.90 12.97 16.03
C LEU A 199 -6.24 11.59 15.89
N MET A 200 -6.72 10.60 15.13
CA MET A 200 -5.89 9.39 14.89
C MET A 200 -6.31 8.61 13.63
N GLY A 201 -5.39 8.49 12.66
CA GLY A 201 -5.41 7.41 11.68
C GLY A 201 -5.01 6.10 12.37
N GLY A 202 -5.77 5.03 12.14
CA GLY A 202 -5.56 3.74 12.84
C GLY A 202 -6.19 3.71 14.24
N VAL A 203 -5.67 4.49 15.20
CA VAL A 203 -6.09 4.44 16.63
C VAL A 203 -7.15 5.49 16.95
N GLY A 204 -8.29 5.50 16.27
CA GLY A 204 -9.35 6.50 16.53
C GLY A 204 -10.26 6.80 15.36
N ALA A 205 -10.01 6.21 14.20
CA ALA A 205 -10.99 6.14 13.14
C ALA A 205 -12.28 5.50 13.67
N SER A 206 -13.39 6.18 13.41
CA SER A 206 -14.74 5.70 13.66
C SER A 206 -15.49 5.67 12.34
N ALA A 207 -16.22 4.58 12.15
CA ALA A 207 -17.24 4.51 11.13
C ALA A 207 -18.46 5.29 11.63
N ALA A 208 -18.99 6.20 10.82
CA ALA A 208 -20.31 6.78 11.04
C ALA A 208 -21.30 6.16 10.05
N PRO A 209 -22.58 5.96 10.45
CA PRO A 209 -23.63 5.61 9.50
C PRO A 209 -23.65 6.62 8.36
N MET A 210 -23.70 6.15 7.12
CA MET A 210 -23.82 7.08 6.00
C MET A 210 -25.18 7.77 5.99
N ASN A 211 -25.16 9.08 5.74
CA ASN A 211 -26.38 9.89 5.62
C ASN A 211 -27.02 9.73 4.21
N GLY A 212 -27.25 8.48 3.77
CA GLY A 212 -27.77 8.15 2.43
C GLY A 212 -27.31 6.80 1.89
N TYR A 213 -27.44 6.62 0.56
CA TYR A 213 -27.10 5.38 -0.16
C TYR A 213 -25.59 5.06 -0.17
N PRO A 214 -25.20 3.77 -0.31
CA PRO A 214 -23.82 3.35 -0.55
C PRO A 214 -23.13 4.20 -1.61
N ARG A 215 -21.92 4.68 -1.33
CA ARG A 215 -21.11 5.38 -2.33
C ARG A 215 -20.39 4.34 -3.17
N TYR A 216 -20.44 4.48 -4.48
CA TYR A 216 -19.73 3.58 -5.39
C TYR A 216 -18.61 4.32 -6.12
N SER A 217 -17.45 3.66 -6.25
CA SER A 217 -16.31 4.14 -7.02
C SER A 217 -15.78 3.05 -7.93
N THR A 218 -15.32 3.43 -9.12
CA THR A 218 -14.58 2.54 -10.01
C THR A 218 -13.10 2.55 -9.65
N SER A 219 -12.39 1.42 -9.79
CA SER A 219 -10.97 1.28 -9.48
C SER A 219 -10.02 2.08 -10.39
N ARG A 220 -10.56 2.83 -11.38
CA ARG A 220 -9.78 3.77 -12.18
C ARG A 220 -9.27 4.89 -11.28
N PRO A 221 -7.98 5.22 -11.35
CA PRO A 221 -7.41 6.31 -10.55
C PRO A 221 -7.91 7.65 -11.10
N THR A 222 -9.13 8.04 -10.71
CA THR A 222 -9.69 9.33 -11.09
C THR A 222 -9.53 10.30 -9.95
N ARG A 223 -8.83 11.42 -10.23
CA ARG A 223 -8.82 12.63 -9.39
C ARG A 223 -10.23 13.18 -9.12
N ASN A 224 -11.18 12.85 -10.00
CA ASN A 224 -12.57 13.30 -9.96
C ASN A 224 -13.49 12.37 -9.17
N ARG A 225 -14.31 13.00 -8.32
CA ARG A 225 -15.32 12.45 -7.39
C ARG A 225 -16.52 11.83 -8.10
N SER A 226 -16.35 10.93 -9.06
CA SER A 226 -17.50 10.24 -9.64
C SER A 226 -17.98 9.17 -8.67
N THR A 227 -18.91 9.58 -7.79
CA THR A 227 -19.84 8.66 -7.13
C THR A 227 -20.82 8.21 -8.21
N ILE A 228 -20.96 6.91 -8.46
CA ILE A 228 -22.09 6.44 -9.26
C ILE A 228 -23.32 6.62 -8.37
N SER A 229 -24.14 7.64 -8.62
CA SER A 229 -25.41 7.78 -7.91
C SER A 229 -26.36 6.71 -8.43
N ALA A 230 -26.78 5.79 -7.57
CA ALA A 230 -27.95 4.97 -7.81
C ALA A 230 -29.20 5.86 -7.67
N GLN A 231 -29.43 6.74 -8.65
CA GLN A 231 -30.78 7.24 -8.87
C GLN A 231 -31.54 6.11 -9.55
N CYS A 232 -32.18 5.29 -8.72
CA CYS A 232 -33.23 4.39 -9.15
C CYS A 232 -34.40 5.28 -9.61
N THR A 233 -34.45 5.61 -10.90
CA THR A 233 -35.70 6.11 -11.50
C THR A 233 -36.59 4.90 -11.70
N THR A 234 -37.50 4.69 -10.74
CA THR A 234 -38.75 3.97 -10.98
C THR A 234 -39.54 4.73 -12.05
N GLY A 235 -39.80 4.09 -13.18
CA GLY A 235 -40.68 4.60 -14.23
C GLY A 235 -40.86 3.50 -15.27
N PHE A 236 -42.11 3.09 -15.44
CA PHE A 236 -42.63 2.03 -16.31
C PHE A 236 -42.03 1.99 -17.72
#